data_AF-W4UN62-F1
#
_entry.id   AF-W4UN62-F1
#
_cell.length_a   1.000
_cell.length_b   1.000
_cell.length_c   1.000
_cell.angle_alpha   90.00
_cell.angle_beta   90.00
_cell.angle_gamma   90.00
#
_symmetry.space_group_name_H-M   'P 1'
#
loop_
_entity.id
_entity.type
_entity.pdbx_description
1 polymer ?
#
loop_
_entity_poly.entity_id
_entity_poly.type
_entity_poly.pdbx_seq_one_letter_code
_entity_poly.pdbx_strand_id
1 'polypeptide(L)'
;MLNALEDAEMDPNEVDYINVHGTSTPVGDISEVKAIKEVFGDHAYELNISSTKSMTGHLLGAAGAVESIASILAIQNGIVPPTINHEEDDKDEKIDYELNFTFNKAQKRDVKVALSNTFGFGGHNACVIFKKFAE
;
A
#
# COMPACT_ATOMS: atom_id res chain seq x y z
N MET A 1 -10.08 -4.94 0.10
CA MET A 1 -9.01 -5.78 0.67
C MET A 1 -9.51 -7.17 0.99
N LEU A 2 -10.46 -7.37 1.92
CA LEU A 2 -11.02 -8.70 2.24
C LEU A 2 -11.44 -9.51 1.00
N ASN A 3 -12.27 -8.93 0.12
CA ASN A 3 -12.68 -9.63 -1.12
C ASN A 3 -11.51 -10.02 -2.03
N ALA A 4 -10.42 -9.24 -2.06
CA ALA A 4 -9.25 -9.55 -2.87
C ALA A 4 -8.42 -10.67 -2.23
N LEU A 5 -8.32 -10.69 -0.90
CA LEU A 5 -7.70 -11.79 -0.16
C LEU A 5 -8.50 -13.09 -0.32
N GLU A 6 -9.84 -13.01 -0.27
CA GLU A 6 -10.74 -14.14 -0.50
C GLU A 6 -10.62 -14.68 -1.92
N ASP A 7 -10.66 -13.81 -2.94
CA ASP A 7 -10.48 -14.20 -4.35
C ASP A 7 -9.10 -14.82 -4.62
N ALA A 8 -8.07 -14.38 -3.88
CA ALA A 8 -6.73 -14.94 -3.94
C ALA A 8 -6.53 -16.18 -3.05
N GLU A 9 -7.54 -16.61 -2.30
CA GLU A 9 -7.46 -17.67 -1.28
C GLU A 9 -6.25 -17.50 -0.33
N MET A 10 -6.03 -16.26 0.13
CA MET A 10 -4.80 -15.85 0.79
C MET A 10 -5.03 -15.38 2.22
N ASP A 11 -4.14 -15.79 3.13
CA ASP A 11 -4.16 -15.30 4.51
C ASP A 11 -3.60 -13.86 4.56
N PRO A 12 -4.20 -12.92 5.32
CA PRO A 12 -3.69 -11.56 5.45
C PRO A 12 -2.21 -11.49 5.86
N ASN A 13 -1.72 -12.46 6.65
CA ASN A 13 -0.34 -12.53 7.12
C ASN A 13 0.67 -12.86 6.00
N GLU A 14 0.21 -13.26 4.81
CA GLU A 14 1.08 -13.50 3.65
C GLU A 14 1.45 -12.21 2.90
N VAL A 15 0.75 -11.09 3.14
CA VAL A 15 0.99 -9.83 2.42
C VAL A 15 2.24 -9.13 2.96
N ASP A 16 3.22 -8.87 2.10
CA ASP A 16 4.49 -8.23 2.50
C ASP A 16 4.48 -6.70 2.36
N TYR A 17 3.69 -6.20 1.40
CA TYR A 17 3.73 -4.81 0.97
C TYR A 17 2.36 -4.34 0.50
N ILE A 18 1.94 -3.16 0.95
CA ILE A 18 0.76 -2.45 0.46
C ILE A 18 1.19 -1.15 -0.22
N ASN A 19 0.90 -1.02 -1.52
CA ASN A 19 0.85 0.26 -2.20
C ASN A 19 -0.53 0.87 -2.00
N VAL A 20 -0.63 1.84 -1.11
CA VAL A 20 -1.91 2.44 -0.71
C VAL A 20 -2.44 3.39 -1.78
N HIS A 21 -3.73 3.67 -1.74
CA HIS A 21 -4.31 4.72 -2.57
C HIS A 21 -3.72 6.08 -2.18
N GLY A 22 -3.58 6.39 -0.88
CA GLY A 22 -2.73 7.45 -0.32
C GLY A 22 -2.72 8.74 -1.13
N THR A 23 -3.80 9.51 -1.05
CA THR A 23 -4.00 10.73 -1.85
C THR A 23 -3.60 12.01 -1.13
N SER A 24 -3.01 11.89 0.07
CA SER A 24 -2.70 13.04 0.93
C SER A 24 -3.97 13.80 1.34
N THR A 25 -5.12 13.10 1.39
CA THR A 25 -6.38 13.70 1.84
C THR A 25 -6.64 13.31 3.29
N PRO A 26 -6.89 14.27 4.21
CA PRO A 26 -6.99 13.96 5.63
C PRO A 26 -7.99 12.84 5.95
N VAL A 27 -9.18 12.89 5.34
CA VAL A 27 -10.22 11.87 5.57
C VAL A 27 -9.88 10.55 4.89
N GLY A 28 -9.33 10.58 3.68
CA GLY A 28 -9.04 9.38 2.89
C GLY A 28 -7.93 8.56 3.53
N ASP A 29 -6.82 9.19 3.87
CA ASP A 29 -5.65 8.51 4.41
C ASP A 29 -5.93 7.92 5.80
N ILE A 30 -6.64 8.64 6.67
CA ILE A 30 -7.12 8.10 7.96
C ILE A 30 -7.99 6.85 7.74
N SER A 31 -8.91 6.91 6.77
CA SER A 31 -9.84 5.81 6.52
C SER A 31 -9.12 4.58 5.97
N GLU A 32 -8.14 4.79 5.08
CA GLU A 32 -7.35 3.71 4.50
C GLU A 32 -6.46 3.03 5.55
N VAL A 33 -5.78 3.81 6.40
CA VAL A 33 -4.95 3.28 7.51
C VAL A 33 -5.79 2.46 8.49
N LYS A 34 -6.98 2.94 8.85
CA LYS A 34 -7.91 2.19 9.72
C LYS A 34 -8.32 0.86 9.09
N ALA A 35 -8.66 0.87 7.80
CA ALA A 35 -9.03 -0.34 7.09
C ALA A 35 -7.87 -1.35 7.02
N ILE A 36 -6.62 -0.87 6.85
CA ILE A 36 -5.43 -1.74 6.89
C ILE A 36 -5.32 -2.40 8.28
N LYS A 37 -5.41 -1.63 9.37
CA LYS A 37 -5.34 -2.20 10.73
C LYS A 37 -6.46 -3.21 11.00
N GLU A 38 -7.68 -2.94 10.53
CA GLU A 38 -8.81 -3.85 10.72
C GLU A 38 -8.64 -5.16 9.96
N VAL A 39 -8.12 -5.11 8.73
CA VAL A 39 -7.96 -6.30 7.88
C VAL A 39 -6.74 -7.14 8.25
N PHE A 40 -5.62 -6.48 8.59
CA PHE A 40 -4.34 -7.15 8.81
C PHE A 40 -4.00 -7.36 10.29
N GLY A 41 -4.73 -6.74 11.23
CA GLY A 41 -4.48 -6.89 12.67
C GLY A 41 -3.04 -6.54 13.04
N ASP A 42 -2.39 -7.40 13.83
CA ASP A 42 -0.99 -7.22 14.25
C ASP A 42 0.00 -7.26 13.07
N HIS A 43 -0.34 -7.94 11.98
CA HIS A 43 0.52 -7.99 10.79
C HIS A 43 0.62 -6.64 10.06
N ALA A 44 -0.30 -5.70 10.32
CA ALA A 44 -0.24 -4.34 9.78
C ALA A 44 1.05 -3.60 10.18
N TYR A 45 1.66 -3.96 11.31
CA TYR A 45 2.91 -3.35 11.79
C TYR A 45 4.17 -4.00 11.17
N GLU A 46 4.04 -5.18 10.58
CA GLU A 46 5.15 -5.95 9.99
C GLU A 46 5.26 -5.76 8.47
N LEU A 47 4.13 -5.63 7.78
CA LEU A 47 4.09 -5.36 6.34
C LEU A 47 4.50 -3.92 6.04
N ASN A 48 5.06 -3.69 4.85
CA ASN A 48 5.45 -2.35 4.44
C ASN A 48 4.28 -1.57 3.82
N ILE A 49 4.20 -0.26 4.08
CA ILE A 49 3.15 0.61 3.54
C ILE A 49 3.81 1.78 2.79
N SER A 50 3.45 1.99 1.52
CA SER A 50 3.89 3.19 0.78
C SER A 50 2.83 3.68 -0.21
N SER A 51 2.93 4.95 -0.66
CA SER A 51 2.14 5.52 -1.75
C SER A 51 3.04 6.00 -2.87
N THR A 52 2.96 5.36 -4.02
CA THR A 52 3.72 5.80 -5.21
C THR A 52 3.24 7.14 -5.77
N LYS A 53 2.03 7.60 -5.42
CA LYS A 53 1.52 8.91 -5.83
C LYS A 53 2.37 10.06 -5.29
N SER A 54 3.08 9.84 -4.19
CA SER A 54 4.05 10.84 -3.66
C SER A 54 5.13 11.22 -4.68
N MET A 55 5.50 10.30 -5.58
CA MET A 55 6.54 10.49 -6.61
C MET A 55 5.96 10.82 -7.99
N THR A 56 4.77 10.30 -8.32
CA THR A 56 4.20 10.39 -9.68
C THR A 56 3.00 11.34 -9.78
N GLY A 57 2.50 11.84 -8.65
CA GLY A 57 1.22 12.53 -8.57
C GLY A 57 0.03 11.57 -8.78
N HIS A 58 -1.18 12.11 -8.69
CA HIS A 58 -2.39 11.32 -8.95
C HIS A 58 -2.69 11.27 -10.46
N LEU A 59 -2.28 10.17 -11.11
CA LEU A 59 -2.42 9.98 -12.56
C LEU A 59 -3.85 9.62 -13.05
N LEU A 60 -4.88 9.95 -12.26
CA LEU A 60 -6.29 9.70 -12.55
C LEU A 60 -6.54 8.28 -13.09
N GLY A 61 -7.06 8.16 -14.31
CA GLY A 61 -7.39 6.86 -14.93
C GLY A 61 -6.19 5.93 -15.14
N ALA A 62 -4.96 6.44 -15.10
CA ALA A 62 -3.75 5.64 -15.21
C ALA A 62 -3.18 5.18 -13.85
N ALA A 63 -3.73 5.67 -12.72
CA ALA A 63 -3.20 5.41 -11.38
C ALA A 63 -3.06 3.92 -11.09
N GLY A 64 -4.14 3.14 -11.27
CA GLY A 64 -4.12 1.70 -10.96
C GLY A 64 -3.09 0.92 -11.79
N ALA A 65 -2.88 1.28 -13.07
CA ALA A 65 -1.89 0.60 -13.92
C ALA A 65 -0.45 0.89 -13.45
N VAL A 66 -0.13 2.15 -13.16
CA VAL A 66 1.21 2.54 -12.69
C VAL A 66 1.50 1.99 -11.30
N GLU A 67 0.52 2.00 -10.40
CA GLU A 67 0.61 1.42 -9.06
C GLU A 67 0.80 -0.11 -9.08
N SER A 68 0.14 -0.78 -10.01
CA SER A 68 0.33 -2.21 -10.27
C SER A 68 1.75 -2.51 -10.76
N ILE A 69 2.23 -1.76 -11.74
CA ILE A 69 3.61 -1.90 -12.26
C ILE A 69 4.63 -1.69 -11.14
N ALA A 70 4.46 -0.66 -10.31
CA ALA A 70 5.35 -0.40 -9.19
C ALA A 70 5.35 -1.54 -8.15
N SER A 71 4.18 -2.11 -7.87
CA SER A 71 4.03 -3.25 -6.95
C SER A 71 4.72 -4.51 -7.49
N ILE A 72 4.58 -4.79 -8.79
CA ILE A 72 5.28 -5.90 -9.45
C ILE A 72 6.80 -5.66 -9.46
N LEU A 73 7.25 -4.43 -9.73
CA LEU A 73 8.68 -4.10 -9.67
C LEU A 73 9.24 -4.21 -8.26
N ALA A 74 8.44 -3.95 -7.22
CA ALA A 74 8.85 -4.18 -5.83
C ALA A 74 9.12 -5.67 -5.55
N ILE A 75 8.24 -6.56 -6.05
CA ILE A 75 8.43 -8.01 -6.01
C ILE A 75 9.70 -8.43 -6.77
N GLN A 76 9.87 -7.95 -8.00
CA GLN A 76 10.99 -8.35 -8.86
C GLN A 76 12.34 -7.89 -8.32
N ASN A 77 12.41 -6.67 -7.78
CA ASN A 77 13.67 -6.07 -7.36
C ASN A 77 13.97 -6.26 -5.87
N GLY A 78 13.01 -6.73 -5.08
CA GLY A 78 13.16 -6.87 -3.62
C GLY A 78 13.34 -5.52 -2.91
N ILE A 79 12.63 -4.49 -3.39
CA ILE A 79 12.72 -3.11 -2.88
C ILE A 79 11.32 -2.53 -2.78
N VAL A 80 10.94 -2.06 -1.59
CA VAL A 80 9.74 -1.27 -1.38
C VAL A 80 10.06 0.21 -1.69
N PRO A 81 9.33 0.85 -2.61
CA PRO A 81 9.55 2.25 -2.95
C PRO A 81 9.14 3.17 -1.78
N PRO A 82 9.73 4.36 -1.65
CA PRO A 82 9.38 5.27 -0.58
C PRO A 82 8.08 6.05 -0.86
N THR A 83 7.36 6.40 0.20
CA THR A 83 6.49 7.57 0.21
C THR A 83 7.37 8.80 0.47
N ILE A 84 7.55 9.68 -0.51
CA ILE A 84 8.32 10.91 -0.35
C ILE A 84 7.44 12.08 0.14
N ASN A 85 8.07 13.21 0.49
CA ASN A 85 7.42 14.43 0.98
C ASN A 85 6.75 14.30 2.37
N HIS A 86 7.25 13.39 3.20
CA HIS A 86 6.78 13.28 4.58
C HIS A 86 7.81 13.91 5.53
N GLU A 87 7.44 14.96 6.24
CA GLU A 87 8.34 15.63 7.19
C GLU A 87 8.18 15.04 8.60
N GLU A 88 9.20 15.19 9.47
CA GLU A 88 9.18 14.60 10.82
C GLU A 88 8.01 15.10 11.70
N ASP A 89 7.53 16.32 11.44
CA ASP A 89 6.44 16.98 12.14
C ASP A 89 5.06 16.85 11.45
N ASP A 90 4.99 16.18 10.28
CA ASP A 90 3.77 15.96 9.51
C ASP A 90 2.93 14.79 10.09
N LYS A 91 2.47 14.94 11.33
CA LYS A 91 1.74 13.89 12.05
C LYS A 91 0.28 14.25 12.28
N ASP A 92 -0.63 13.39 11.80
CA ASP A 92 -2.04 13.39 12.18
C ASP A 92 -2.27 12.47 13.38
N GLU A 93 -2.86 13.00 14.46
CA GLU A 93 -3.15 12.28 15.70
C GLU A 93 -4.04 11.03 15.52
N LYS A 94 -4.73 10.91 14.39
CA LYS A 94 -5.61 9.78 14.06
C LYS A 94 -4.92 8.70 13.21
N ILE A 95 -3.67 8.93 12.79
CA ILE A 95 -2.83 7.96 12.10
C ILE A 95 -1.86 7.36 13.11
N ASP A 96 -1.76 6.04 13.11
CA ASP A 96 -0.81 5.32 13.94
C ASP A 96 0.52 5.21 13.19
N TYR A 97 1.48 6.05 13.57
CA TYR A 97 2.81 6.11 12.95
C TYR A 97 3.76 5.01 13.43
N GLU A 98 3.32 4.09 14.29
CA GLU A 98 4.06 2.85 14.60
C GLU A 98 3.91 1.82 13.47
N LEU A 99 2.94 2.01 12.55
CA LEU A 99 2.87 1.22 11.33
C LEU A 99 4.13 1.42 10.48
N ASN A 100 4.52 0.38 9.76
CA ASN A 100 5.75 0.37 8.96
C ASN A 100 5.59 1.08 7.61
N PHE A 101 5.37 2.40 7.68
CA PHE A 101 5.40 3.29 6.53
C PHE A 101 6.84 3.44 6.00
N THR A 102 7.02 3.21 4.71
CA THR A 102 8.32 3.39 4.04
C THR A 102 8.52 4.86 3.67
N PHE A 103 8.69 5.74 4.66
CA PHE A 103 8.86 7.18 4.41
C PHE A 103 10.27 7.56 3.92
N ASN A 104 10.33 8.41 2.90
CA ASN A 104 11.49 9.11 2.31
C ASN A 104 12.66 8.27 1.80
N LYS A 105 12.78 7.01 2.22
CA LYS A 105 13.88 6.12 1.87
C LYS A 105 13.35 4.73 1.55
N ALA A 106 13.67 4.26 0.35
CA ALA A 106 13.34 2.91 -0.09
C ALA A 106 13.92 1.87 0.89
N GLN A 107 13.19 0.78 1.09
CA GLN A 107 13.58 -0.30 1.99
C GLN A 107 13.78 -1.60 1.20
N LYS A 108 14.84 -2.34 1.51
CA LYS A 108 15.04 -3.68 0.94
C LYS A 108 14.14 -4.67 1.67
N ARG A 109 13.40 -5.47 0.91
CA ARG A 109 12.55 -6.56 1.42
C ARG A 109 12.36 -7.61 0.33
N ASP A 110 12.44 -8.90 0.67
CA ASP A 110 11.99 -9.95 -0.25
C ASP A 110 10.45 -9.93 -0.29
N VAL A 111 9.89 -9.09 -1.15
CA VAL A 111 8.44 -8.95 -1.32
C VAL A 111 7.94 -10.16 -2.13
N LYS A 112 7.21 -11.06 -1.49
CA LYS A 112 6.57 -12.21 -2.14
C LYS A 112 5.14 -11.89 -2.53
N VAL A 113 4.46 -11.07 -1.75
CA VAL A 113 3.08 -10.66 -2.02
C VAL A 113 2.94 -9.15 -1.87
N ALA A 114 2.43 -8.49 -2.90
CA ALA A 114 2.11 -7.06 -2.86
C ALA A 114 0.62 -6.84 -3.12
N LEU A 115 0.00 -5.96 -2.35
CA LEU A 115 -1.37 -5.50 -2.54
C LEU A 115 -1.36 -4.04 -3.00
N SER A 116 -2.19 -3.69 -3.98
CA SER A 116 -2.35 -2.32 -4.46
C SER A 116 -3.79 -1.85 -4.30
N ASN A 117 -4.00 -0.74 -3.60
CA ASN A 117 -5.29 -0.09 -3.43
C ASN A 117 -5.43 1.11 -4.39
N THR A 118 -6.58 1.20 -5.07
CA THR A 118 -6.94 2.38 -5.87
C THR A 118 -8.43 2.68 -5.69
N PHE A 119 -8.75 3.87 -5.16
CA PHE A 119 -10.12 4.28 -4.87
C PHE A 119 -10.55 5.43 -5.79
N GLY A 120 -11.58 5.20 -6.59
CA GLY A 120 -12.11 6.18 -7.51
C GLY A 120 -13.11 7.12 -6.85
N PHE A 121 -13.20 8.34 -7.37
CA PHE A 121 -14.29 9.25 -7.03
C PHE A 121 -15.65 8.56 -7.26
N GLY A 122 -16.62 8.86 -6.39
CA GLY A 122 -17.94 8.21 -6.43
C GLY A 122 -18.00 6.82 -5.76
N GLY A 123 -16.93 6.41 -5.07
CA GLY A 123 -16.95 5.24 -4.16
C GLY A 123 -16.60 3.90 -4.80
N HIS A 124 -16.07 3.91 -6.03
CA HIS A 124 -15.61 2.68 -6.68
C HIS A 124 -14.22 2.30 -6.16
N ASN A 125 -14.13 1.19 -5.44
CA ASN A 125 -12.88 0.72 -4.86
C ASN A 125 -12.33 -0.48 -5.63
N ALA A 126 -11.05 -0.45 -5.97
CA ALA A 126 -10.32 -1.57 -6.54
C ALA A 126 -9.14 -1.94 -5.63
N CYS A 127 -8.93 -3.24 -5.47
CA CYS A 127 -7.85 -3.81 -4.68
C CYS A 127 -7.36 -5.04 -5.43
N VAL A 128 -6.07 -5.08 -5.75
CA VAL A 128 -5.45 -6.18 -6.52
C VAL A 128 -4.24 -6.72 -5.76
N ILE A 129 -4.02 -8.04 -5.86
CA ILE A 129 -2.91 -8.74 -5.22
C ILE A 129 -2.00 -9.33 -6.30
N PHE A 130 -0.70 -9.16 -6.12
CA PHE A 130 0.34 -9.75 -6.96
C PHE A 130 1.22 -10.66 -6.10
N LYS A 131 1.46 -11.89 -6.59
CA LYS A 131 2.34 -12.85 -5.94
C LYS A 131 3.56 -13.14 -6.81
N LYS A 132 4.72 -13.27 -6.19
CA LYS A 132 5.97 -13.69 -6.84
C LYS A 132 5.74 -15.02 -7.54
N PHE A 133 6.06 -15.06 -8.82
CA PHE A 133 5.95 -16.28 -9.61
C PHE A 133 6.97 -17.32 -9.11
N ALA A 134 6.51 -18.54 -8.90
CA ALA A 134 7.32 -19.71 -8.64
C ALA A 134 6.82 -20.82 -9.57
N GLU A 135 7.75 -21.52 -10.23
CA GLU A 135 7.46 -22.67 -11.10
C GLU A 135 6.96 -23.88 -10.31
#